data_AF-A0A1R3KDG8-F1
#
_entry.id   AF-A0A1R3KDG8-F1
#
_cell.length_a   1.000
_cell.length_b   1.000
_cell.length_c   1.000
_cell.angle_alpha   90.00
_cell.angle_beta   90.00
_cell.angle_gamma   90.00
#
_symmetry.space_group_name_H-M   'P 1'
#
loop_
_entity.id
_entity.type
_entity.pdbx_description
1 polymer ?
#
loop_
_entity_poly.entity_id
_entity_poly.type
_entity_poly.pdbx_seq_one_letter_code
_entity_poly.pdbx_strand_id
1 'polypeptide(L)'
;MAISPPFLLSSRSVCTLNPLLFSKRRHFCFPVSHSRFTSIKRRSFAVVASENGVFTSPELAKSFDFTSEERIYNWLAFESWSDIMVRYNRMRGRPTLWLPGTDHAGIATQEVEYSEEPGTLYYIKYRVAGGSRSDFLTIATTRPETLFGDVAIAVHPQDERYSKYIGKMAIVPMTFGRHVPIISDKYVDKDFGTGVLKISPGHDHNDYLLARKLGLPILNVMNKDGTLNEVAGLYW
;
A
#
# COMPACT_ATOMS: atom_id res chain seq x y z
N MET A 1 32.77 40.70 44.35
CA MET A 1 33.09 40.04 45.64
C MET A 1 31.76 39.76 46.33
N ALA A 2 31.30 38.51 46.27
CA ALA A 2 31.12 37.65 47.45
C ALA A 2 29.62 37.61 47.84
N ILE A 3 28.92 36.53 48.16
CA ILE A 3 29.17 35.08 48.29
C ILE A 3 27.78 34.41 48.11
N SER A 4 27.82 33.17 47.62
CA SER A 4 26.80 32.12 47.41
C SER A 4 25.56 31.98 48.33
N PRO A 5 24.48 31.31 47.85
CA PRO A 5 23.48 30.66 48.70
C PRO A 5 23.90 29.20 49.06
N PRO A 6 23.31 28.55 50.08
CA PRO A 6 23.39 27.10 50.20
C PRO A 6 22.09 26.43 49.74
N PHE A 7 22.29 25.50 48.81
CA PHE A 7 21.49 24.29 48.61
C PHE A 7 21.36 23.48 49.93
N LEU A 8 20.38 22.57 50.02
CA LEU A 8 20.61 21.12 49.91
C LEU A 8 19.33 20.30 50.18
N LEU A 9 19.05 19.42 49.20
CA LEU A 9 18.70 17.99 49.32
C LEU A 9 17.41 17.60 50.06
N SER A 10 16.44 17.00 49.37
CA SER A 10 16.31 15.52 49.17
C SER A 10 15.09 15.07 49.99
N SER A 11 14.15 14.23 49.52
CA SER A 11 14.34 12.95 48.86
C SER A 11 13.09 12.51 48.08
N ARG A 12 13.34 11.97 46.89
CA ARG A 12 12.75 10.78 46.24
C ARG A 12 11.35 10.26 46.65
N SER A 13 10.65 9.87 45.57
CA SER A 13 9.85 8.64 45.41
C SER A 13 8.34 8.87 45.41
N VAL A 14 7.70 8.98 44.23
CA VAL A 14 7.22 7.89 43.34
C VAL A 14 6.04 7.13 43.95
N CYS A 15 5.05 6.87 43.08
CA CYS A 15 3.81 6.12 43.26
C CYS A 15 2.64 6.95 43.80
N THR A 16 1.81 7.46 42.88
CA THR A 16 0.52 6.85 42.47
C THR A 16 -0.43 6.73 43.64
N LEU A 17 -1.55 7.45 43.57
CA LEU A 17 -2.90 6.94 43.81
C LEU A 17 -3.88 8.08 43.48
N ASN A 18 -4.69 7.86 42.45
CA ASN A 18 -5.76 8.74 42.01
C ASN A 18 -7.05 8.27 42.69
N PRO A 19 -7.63 8.99 43.68
CA PRO A 19 -8.87 8.59 44.31
C PRO A 19 -10.05 9.25 43.59
N LEU A 20 -10.89 8.40 43.02
CA LEU A 20 -12.22 8.66 42.50
C LEU A 20 -13.00 9.71 43.32
N LEU A 21 -13.45 10.79 42.66
CA LEU A 21 -14.60 11.59 43.07
C LEU A 21 -15.20 12.32 41.85
N PHE A 22 -16.54 12.41 41.82
CA PHE A 22 -17.45 13.00 40.82
C PHE A 22 -17.75 12.14 39.57
N SER A 23 -19.00 11.85 39.16
CA SER A 23 -20.33 12.34 39.56
C SER A 23 -21.38 11.27 39.21
N LYS A 24 -22.43 11.13 40.02
CA LYS A 24 -23.65 10.37 39.68
C LYS A 24 -24.42 11.12 38.57
N ARG A 25 -24.35 10.66 37.32
CA ARG A 25 -25.38 10.96 36.31
C ARG A 25 -26.37 9.81 36.23
N ARG A 26 -27.65 10.14 36.47
CA ARG A 26 -28.80 9.24 36.39
C ARG A 26 -29.02 8.86 34.93
N HIS A 27 -28.95 7.57 34.60
CA HIS A 27 -29.45 7.05 33.33
C HIS A 27 -30.97 6.93 33.40
N PHE A 28 -31.67 7.66 32.54
CA PHE A 28 -33.09 7.42 32.26
C PHE A 28 -33.20 6.15 31.41
N CYS A 29 -33.84 5.12 31.96
CA CYS A 29 -34.26 3.94 31.21
C CYS A 29 -35.59 4.24 30.50
N PHE A 30 -35.57 4.24 29.17
CA PHE A 30 -36.78 4.11 28.35
C PHE A 30 -37.06 2.62 28.11
N PRO A 31 -38.31 2.13 28.23
CA PRO A 31 -38.64 0.75 27.92
C PRO A 31 -38.66 0.54 26.40
N VAL A 32 -37.83 -0.38 25.92
CA VAL A 32 -37.83 -0.85 24.52
C VAL A 32 -39.05 -1.76 24.32
N SER A 33 -40.08 -1.28 23.63
CA SER A 33 -41.19 -2.13 23.17
C SER A 33 -40.73 -2.99 21.99
N HIS A 34 -40.90 -4.30 22.10
CA HIS A 34 -40.72 -5.24 20.99
C HIS A 34 -41.74 -4.97 19.88
N SER A 35 -41.30 -4.42 18.73
CA SER A 35 -42.09 -4.46 17.50
C SER A 35 -41.73 -5.70 16.69
N ARG A 36 -42.71 -6.58 16.50
CA ARG A 36 -42.66 -7.73 15.59
C ARG A 36 -42.36 -7.27 14.16
N PHE A 37 -41.22 -7.65 13.61
CA PHE A 37 -41.01 -7.62 12.17
C PHE A 37 -41.85 -8.74 11.52
N THR A 38 -43.00 -8.38 10.96
CA THR A 38 -43.75 -9.27 10.08
C THR A 38 -43.04 -9.33 8.73
N SER A 39 -42.53 -10.50 8.40
CA SER A 39 -41.96 -10.87 7.10
C SER A 39 -42.90 -10.48 5.95
N ILE A 40 -42.40 -9.65 5.04
CA ILE A 40 -43.05 -9.36 3.75
C ILE A 40 -42.89 -10.62 2.89
N LYS A 41 -43.95 -11.43 2.79
CA LYS A 41 -44.05 -12.54 1.84
C LYS A 41 -44.12 -11.97 0.42
N ARG A 42 -43.01 -12.05 -0.33
CA ARG A 42 -43.06 -11.96 -1.80
C ARG A 42 -43.83 -13.18 -2.32
N ARG A 43 -45.01 -12.94 -2.89
CA ARG A 43 -45.75 -13.96 -3.64
C ARG A 43 -45.12 -14.08 -5.03
N SER A 44 -44.33 -15.13 -5.24
CA SER A 44 -43.94 -15.57 -6.57
C SER A 44 -44.95 -16.64 -7.00
N PHE A 45 -45.78 -16.33 -7.99
CA PHE A 45 -46.54 -17.37 -8.69
C PHE A 45 -45.62 -18.01 -9.73
N ALA A 46 -45.43 -19.33 -9.64
CA ALA A 46 -44.82 -20.13 -10.71
C ALA A 46 -45.87 -21.14 -11.17
N VAL A 47 -46.25 -21.06 -12.45
CA VAL A 47 -47.08 -22.06 -13.12
C VAL A 47 -46.15 -23.20 -13.56
N VAL A 48 -46.45 -24.43 -13.13
CA VAL A 48 -45.71 -25.64 -13.51
C VAL A 48 -46.53 -26.40 -14.54
N ALA A 49 -46.05 -26.46 -15.78
CA ALA A 49 -46.54 -27.42 -16.77
C ALA A 49 -45.67 -28.69 -16.65
N SER A 50 -46.30 -29.81 -16.33
CA SER A 50 -45.65 -31.11 -16.19
C SER A 50 -45.98 -31.98 -17.39
N GLU A 51 -45.00 -32.21 -18.25
CA GLU A 51 -44.97 -33.38 -19.11
C GLU A 51 -43.75 -34.23 -18.70
N ASN A 52 -44.04 -35.44 -18.20
CA ASN A 52 -43.10 -36.55 -18.03
C ASN A 52 -42.12 -36.52 -16.84
N GLY A 53 -42.49 -35.92 -15.70
CA GLY A 53 -41.99 -36.34 -14.38
C GLY A 53 -40.48 -36.23 -14.10
N VAL A 54 -39.70 -35.56 -14.95
CA VAL A 54 -38.28 -35.28 -14.73
C VAL A 54 -38.11 -33.79 -14.48
N PHE A 55 -37.69 -33.44 -13.27
CA PHE A 55 -37.50 -32.05 -12.83
C PHE A 55 -36.17 -31.50 -13.35
N THR A 56 -36.14 -31.12 -14.64
CA THR A 56 -35.03 -30.33 -15.20
C THR A 56 -35.48 -28.88 -15.30
N SER A 57 -34.88 -28.00 -14.48
CA SER A 57 -34.97 -26.55 -14.62
C SER A 57 -34.50 -26.14 -16.02
N PRO A 58 -35.21 -25.26 -16.75
CA PRO A 58 -34.76 -24.75 -18.03
C PRO A 58 -33.64 -23.72 -17.82
N GLU A 59 -32.60 -23.85 -18.64
CA GLU A 59 -31.70 -22.78 -19.08
C GLU A 59 -30.99 -21.94 -18.00
N LEU A 60 -29.84 -22.45 -17.56
CA LEU A 60 -28.60 -21.71 -17.74
C LEU A 60 -27.48 -22.72 -17.61
N ALA A 61 -26.84 -23.07 -18.73
CA ALA A 61 -25.46 -23.48 -18.67
C ALA A 61 -24.71 -22.30 -18.05
N LYS A 62 -24.62 -22.26 -16.71
CA LYS A 62 -23.60 -21.46 -16.04
C LYS A 62 -22.31 -21.95 -16.65
N SER A 63 -21.73 -21.15 -17.53
CA SER A 63 -20.34 -21.29 -17.91
C SER A 63 -19.57 -21.42 -16.61
N PHE A 64 -19.10 -22.64 -16.35
CA PHE A 64 -18.44 -22.98 -15.12
C PHE A 64 -17.10 -22.27 -15.15
N ASP A 65 -16.99 -21.20 -14.38
CA ASP A 65 -15.80 -20.35 -14.37
C ASP A 65 -14.77 -20.97 -13.43
N PHE A 66 -13.87 -21.77 -14.00
CA PHE A 66 -12.81 -22.49 -13.28
C PHE A 66 -11.89 -21.56 -12.47
N THR A 67 -11.86 -20.26 -12.78
CA THR A 67 -11.06 -19.28 -12.01
C THR A 67 -11.62 -19.01 -10.60
N SER A 68 -12.94 -19.17 -10.41
CA SER A 68 -13.59 -19.00 -9.12
C SER A 68 -13.40 -20.21 -8.20
N GLU A 69 -13.22 -21.41 -8.76
CA GLU A 69 -13.05 -22.63 -7.99
C GLU A 69 -11.64 -22.81 -7.45
N GLU A 70 -10.62 -22.47 -8.24
CA GLU A 70 -9.24 -22.45 -7.76
C GLU A 70 -9.09 -21.52 -6.55
N ARG A 71 -9.81 -20.39 -6.54
CA ARG A 71 -9.87 -19.48 -5.40
C ARG A 71 -10.45 -20.16 -4.16
N ILE A 72 -11.53 -20.93 -4.31
CA ILE A 72 -12.15 -21.68 -3.21
C ILE A 72 -11.23 -22.81 -2.72
N TYR A 73 -10.59 -23.56 -3.62
CA TYR A 73 -9.67 -24.63 -3.26
C TYR A 73 -8.40 -24.11 -2.58
N ASN A 74 -7.83 -23.02 -3.08
CA ASN A 74 -6.66 -22.38 -2.46
C ASN A 74 -7.01 -21.81 -1.08
N TRP A 75 -8.19 -21.22 -0.93
CA TRP A 75 -8.67 -20.71 0.36
C TRP A 75 -8.90 -21.83 1.39
N LEU A 76 -9.59 -22.91 0.99
CA LEU A 76 -9.81 -24.09 1.84
C LEU A 76 -8.49 -24.80 2.20
N ALA A 77 -7.57 -24.94 1.23
CA ALA A 77 -6.26 -25.51 1.48
C ALA A 77 -5.51 -24.66 2.51
N PHE A 78 -5.50 -23.35 2.36
CA PHE A 78 -4.77 -22.47 3.27
C PHE A 78 -5.33 -22.48 4.72
N GLU A 79 -6.65 -22.39 4.87
CA GLU A 79 -7.34 -22.55 6.16
C GLU A 79 -6.93 -23.87 6.84
N SER A 80 -6.93 -24.97 6.07
CA SER A 80 -6.54 -26.28 6.59
C SER A 80 -5.08 -26.35 7.04
N TRP A 81 -4.14 -25.76 6.28
CA TRP A 81 -2.72 -25.75 6.60
C TRP A 81 -2.42 -24.93 7.87
N SER A 82 -3.02 -23.74 7.96
CA SER A 82 -2.87 -22.87 9.13
C SER A 82 -3.44 -23.51 10.39
N ASP A 83 -4.61 -24.15 10.31
CA ASP A 83 -5.21 -24.91 11.41
C ASP A 83 -4.30 -26.06 11.86
N ILE A 84 -3.74 -26.84 10.92
CA ILE A 84 -2.80 -27.92 11.22
C ILE A 84 -1.56 -27.40 11.97
N MET A 85 -0.96 -26.29 11.51
CA MET A 85 0.23 -25.71 12.14
C MET A 85 -0.03 -25.19 13.55
N VAL A 86 -1.20 -24.57 13.77
CA VAL A 86 -1.62 -24.07 15.08
C VAL A 86 -1.83 -25.24 16.04
N ARG A 87 -2.54 -26.29 15.61
CA ARG A 87 -2.75 -27.52 16.41
C ARG A 87 -1.43 -28.21 16.75
N TYR A 88 -0.54 -28.36 15.77
CA TYR A 88 0.78 -28.95 15.98
C TYR A 88 1.58 -28.20 17.06
N ASN A 89 1.60 -26.87 17.03
CA ASN A 89 2.32 -26.09 18.03
C ASN A 89 1.65 -26.13 19.41
N ARG A 90 0.31 -26.17 19.49
CA ARG A 90 -0.40 -26.40 20.76
C ARG A 90 -0.09 -27.77 21.36
N MET A 91 -0.03 -28.83 20.53
CA MET A 91 0.38 -30.17 20.97
C MET A 91 1.81 -30.21 21.53
N ARG A 92 2.69 -29.31 21.07
CA ARG A 92 4.05 -29.15 21.60
C ARG A 92 4.13 -28.25 22.85
N GLY A 93 2.99 -27.91 23.44
CA GLY A 93 2.91 -27.09 24.67
C GLY A 93 3.22 -25.61 24.44
N ARG A 94 3.25 -25.13 23.20
CA ARG A 94 3.46 -23.71 22.91
C ARG A 94 2.12 -22.96 22.93
N PRO A 95 2.03 -21.80 23.59
CA PRO A 95 0.86 -20.94 23.47
C PRO A 95 0.82 -20.32 22.07
N THR A 96 -0.08 -20.80 21.22
CA THR A 96 -0.34 -20.27 19.87
C THR A 96 -1.76 -19.73 19.76
N LEU A 97 -1.85 -18.44 19.42
CA LEU A 97 -3.08 -17.74 19.04
C LEU A 97 -3.15 -17.69 17.51
N TRP A 98 -4.29 -18.05 16.95
CA TRP A 98 -4.59 -17.88 15.53
C TRP A 98 -5.62 -16.77 15.41
N LEU A 99 -5.27 -15.70 14.70
CA LEU A 99 -6.15 -14.56 14.45
C LEU A 99 -6.50 -14.54 12.96
N PRO A 100 -7.71 -15.01 12.58
CA PRO A 100 -8.15 -14.92 11.20
C PRO A 100 -8.09 -13.46 10.74
N GLY A 101 -7.53 -13.22 9.56
CA GLY A 101 -7.36 -11.87 8.99
C GLY A 101 -6.07 -11.14 9.38
N THR A 102 -5.37 -11.50 10.47
CA THR A 102 -4.16 -10.77 10.92
C THR A 102 -2.85 -11.50 10.59
N ASP A 103 -2.86 -12.83 10.58
CA ASP A 103 -1.65 -13.65 10.38
C ASP A 103 -1.32 -13.88 8.89
N HIS A 104 -2.09 -13.26 7.98
CA HIS A 104 -1.94 -13.35 6.52
C HIS A 104 -0.92 -12.36 5.94
N ALA A 105 -0.09 -11.73 6.77
CA ALA A 105 0.83 -10.66 6.35
C ALA A 105 1.85 -11.08 5.26
N GLY A 106 2.03 -12.39 5.02
CA GLY A 106 2.81 -12.93 3.89
C GLY A 106 2.00 -13.38 2.67
N ILE A 107 0.67 -13.39 2.73
CA ILE A 107 -0.24 -13.89 1.67
C ILE A 107 -0.91 -12.75 0.92
N ALA A 108 -1.08 -11.59 1.56
CA ALA A 108 -1.61 -10.39 0.91
C ALA A 108 -0.78 -9.94 -0.31
N THR A 109 0.48 -10.36 -0.44
CA THR A 109 1.30 -10.11 -1.64
C THR A 109 0.91 -10.98 -2.85
N GLN A 110 0.20 -12.09 -2.66
CA GLN A 110 -0.24 -12.98 -3.75
C GLN A 110 -1.72 -12.80 -4.15
N GLU A 111 -2.49 -12.03 -3.39
CA GLU A 111 -3.89 -11.67 -3.68
C GLU A 111 -4.02 -10.18 -4.07
N VAL A 112 -3.23 -9.74 -5.05
CA VAL A 112 -3.44 -8.42 -5.67
C VAL A 112 -4.55 -8.54 -6.71
N GLU A 113 -5.77 -8.17 -6.33
CA GLU A 113 -6.89 -8.01 -7.27
C GLU A 113 -6.75 -6.65 -7.97
N TYR A 114 -6.55 -6.66 -9.28
CA TYR A 114 -6.44 -5.44 -10.07
C TYR A 114 -7.85 -4.93 -10.40
N SER A 115 -8.23 -3.80 -9.82
CA SER A 115 -9.40 -3.02 -10.24
C SER A 115 -8.96 -1.76 -10.97
N GLU A 116 -9.65 -1.41 -12.05
CA GLU A 116 -9.41 -0.15 -12.75
C GLU A 116 -10.00 1.02 -11.95
N GLU A 117 -9.14 1.89 -11.45
CA GLU A 117 -9.53 3.15 -10.82
C GLU A 117 -9.11 4.34 -11.67
N PRO A 118 -9.90 5.43 -11.73
CA PRO A 118 -9.52 6.64 -12.45
C PRO A 118 -8.32 7.31 -11.76
N GLY A 119 -7.14 7.20 -12.38
CA GLY A 119 -5.91 7.83 -11.92
C GLY A 119 -5.63 9.17 -12.59
N THR A 120 -4.85 10.03 -11.92
CA THR A 120 -4.30 11.27 -12.52
C THR A 120 -2.84 11.05 -12.88
N LEU A 121 -2.47 11.44 -14.09
CA LEU A 121 -1.08 11.41 -14.55
C LEU A 121 -0.46 12.81 -14.44
N TYR A 122 0.57 12.93 -13.60
CA TYR A 122 1.28 14.18 -13.35
C TYR A 122 2.47 14.30 -14.29
N TYR A 123 2.72 15.53 -14.77
CA TYR A 123 3.84 15.86 -15.65
C TYR A 123 4.83 16.78 -14.93
N ILE A 124 6.01 16.26 -14.63
CA ILE A 124 7.01 16.95 -13.81
C ILE A 124 8.28 17.18 -14.62
N LYS A 125 8.82 18.41 -14.58
CA LYS A 125 10.01 18.79 -15.35
C LYS A 125 11.28 18.68 -14.51
N TYR A 126 12.22 17.84 -14.93
CA TYR A 126 13.55 17.68 -14.34
C TYR A 126 14.56 18.42 -15.20
N ARG A 127 15.27 19.39 -14.63
CA ARG A 127 16.25 20.18 -15.37
C ARG A 127 17.53 19.38 -15.58
N VAL A 128 18.20 19.55 -16.71
CA VAL A 128 19.52 18.94 -16.94
C VAL A 128 20.59 19.80 -16.27
N ALA A 129 21.44 19.19 -15.45
CA ALA A 129 22.53 19.88 -14.78
C ALA A 129 23.55 20.38 -15.80
N GLY A 130 24.01 21.63 -15.63
CA GLY A 130 24.92 22.29 -16.58
C GLY A 130 24.29 22.66 -17.93
N GLY A 131 23.01 22.36 -18.16
CA GLY A 131 22.27 22.77 -19.35
C GLY A 131 21.66 24.17 -19.25
N SER A 132 21.09 24.63 -20.37
CA SER A 132 20.29 25.85 -20.41
C SER A 132 19.01 25.70 -19.59
N ARG A 133 18.33 26.81 -19.25
CA ARG A 133 17.02 26.76 -18.57
C ARG A 133 15.94 26.02 -19.39
N SER A 134 16.14 25.93 -20.70
CA SER A 134 15.29 25.18 -21.63
C SER A 134 15.57 23.67 -21.65
N ASP A 135 16.68 23.20 -21.08
CA ASP A 135 17.05 21.78 -21.11
C ASP A 135 16.41 21.06 -19.92
N PHE A 136 15.32 20.36 -20.18
CA PHE A 136 14.62 19.54 -19.20
C PHE A 136 14.07 18.25 -19.80
N LEU A 137 13.89 17.26 -18.94
CA LEU A 137 13.13 16.05 -19.21
C LEU A 137 11.76 16.19 -18.54
N THR A 138 10.70 15.79 -19.24
CA THR A 138 9.37 15.74 -18.62
C THR A 138 9.09 14.29 -18.27
N ILE A 139 8.74 14.03 -17.01
CA ILE A 139 8.38 12.70 -16.50
C ILE A 139 6.87 12.65 -16.31
N ALA A 140 6.24 11.60 -16.81
CA ALA A 140 4.85 11.28 -16.53
C ALA A 140 4.78 10.26 -15.39
N THR A 141 4.07 10.56 -14.30
CA THR A 141 3.92 9.65 -13.16
C THR A 141 2.60 9.80 -12.45
N THR A 142 2.09 8.70 -11.90
CA THR A 142 0.91 8.68 -11.02
C THR A 142 1.27 8.90 -9.55
N ARG A 143 2.57 8.84 -9.19
CA ARG A 143 3.07 8.86 -7.80
C ARG A 143 4.08 10.00 -7.58
N PRO A 144 3.63 11.28 -7.62
CA PRO A 144 4.51 12.44 -7.47
C PRO A 144 5.26 12.47 -6.13
N GLU A 145 4.69 11.90 -5.07
CA GLU A 145 5.27 11.82 -3.73
C GLU A 145 6.57 10.99 -3.67
N THR A 146 6.71 10.03 -4.58
CA THR A 146 7.91 9.16 -4.64
C THR A 146 9.11 9.83 -5.31
N LEU A 147 8.94 11.03 -5.88
CA LEU A 147 9.99 11.84 -6.51
C LEU A 147 11.19 12.08 -5.57
N PHE A 148 10.93 12.24 -4.27
CA PHE A 148 11.99 12.40 -3.28
C PHE A 148 12.83 11.13 -3.12
N GLY A 149 12.34 9.97 -3.53
CA GLY A 149 13.08 8.71 -3.55
C GLY A 149 13.85 8.45 -4.84
N ASP A 150 13.82 9.38 -5.81
CA ASP A 150 14.45 9.17 -7.11
C ASP A 150 15.97 9.10 -7.01
N VAL A 151 16.52 8.04 -7.59
CA VAL A 151 17.96 7.77 -7.60
C VAL A 151 18.55 7.89 -9.00
N ALA A 152 17.75 7.70 -10.03
CA ALA A 152 18.13 7.86 -11.43
C ALA A 152 16.92 8.24 -12.28
N ILE A 153 17.17 8.68 -13.50
CA ILE A 153 16.15 8.84 -14.54
C ILE A 153 16.51 7.92 -15.70
N ALA A 154 15.59 7.09 -16.15
CA ALA A 154 15.79 6.22 -17.30
C ALA A 154 15.13 6.78 -18.55
N VAL A 155 15.86 6.70 -19.65
CA VAL A 155 15.43 7.13 -20.99
C VAL A 155 15.70 5.99 -21.97
N HIS A 156 14.80 5.80 -22.93
CA HIS A 156 15.03 4.81 -23.98
C HIS A 156 16.17 5.25 -24.92
N PRO A 157 17.16 4.38 -25.24
CA PRO A 157 18.33 4.79 -26.02
C PRO A 157 17.99 5.27 -27.44
N GLN A 158 16.92 4.73 -28.04
CA GLN A 158 16.43 5.11 -29.37
C GLN A 158 15.40 6.25 -29.34
N ASP A 159 15.13 6.87 -28.18
CA ASP A 159 14.31 8.08 -28.13
C ASP A 159 15.15 9.33 -28.45
N GLU A 160 15.09 9.79 -29.70
CA GLU A 160 15.84 10.95 -30.20
C GLU A 160 15.60 12.24 -29.40
N ARG A 161 14.45 12.38 -28.72
CA ARG A 161 14.11 13.58 -27.95
C ARG A 161 15.04 13.75 -26.75
N TYR A 162 15.40 12.65 -26.10
CA TYR A 162 16.08 12.63 -24.81
C TYR A 162 17.42 11.87 -24.81
N SER A 163 17.74 11.11 -25.87
CA SER A 163 18.98 10.34 -25.98
C SER A 163 20.25 11.18 -25.79
N LYS A 164 20.21 12.46 -26.21
CA LYS A 164 21.29 13.45 -26.01
C LYS A 164 21.60 13.79 -24.54
N TYR A 165 20.75 13.39 -23.60
CA TYR A 165 20.93 13.62 -22.17
C TYR A 165 21.45 12.38 -21.42
N ILE A 166 21.55 11.23 -22.09
CA ILE A 166 22.12 10.01 -21.50
C ILE A 166 23.55 10.29 -21.01
N GLY A 167 23.86 9.87 -19.78
CA GLY A 167 25.15 10.11 -19.13
C GLY A 167 25.30 11.49 -18.48
N LYS A 168 24.33 12.39 -18.64
CA LYS A 168 24.28 13.67 -17.90
C LYS A 168 23.59 13.48 -16.56
N MET A 169 23.61 14.52 -15.73
CA MET A 169 22.87 14.57 -14.47
C MET A 169 21.59 15.37 -14.65
N ALA A 170 20.50 14.94 -14.01
CA ALA A 170 19.28 15.70 -13.86
C ALA A 170 19.15 16.23 -12.43
N ILE A 171 18.54 17.40 -12.31
CA ILE A 171 18.22 18.04 -11.04
C ILE A 171 16.80 17.61 -10.67
N VAL A 172 16.66 16.94 -9.54
CA VAL A 172 15.38 16.53 -8.99
C VAL A 172 14.64 17.81 -8.52
N PRO A 173 13.41 18.07 -8.99
CA PRO A 173 12.63 19.22 -8.54
C PRO A 173 12.45 19.23 -7.03
N MET A 174 12.29 20.40 -6.44
CA MET A 174 11.94 20.55 -5.01
C MET A 174 12.96 19.98 -4.00
N THR A 175 14.16 19.56 -4.42
CA THR A 175 15.18 18.93 -3.54
C THR A 175 16.44 19.79 -3.33
N PHE A 176 16.32 21.13 -3.33
CA PHE A 176 17.44 22.08 -3.25
C PHE A 176 18.67 21.72 -4.13
N GLY A 177 18.43 21.13 -5.31
CA GLY A 177 19.50 20.83 -6.27
C GLY A 177 20.09 19.41 -6.17
N ARG A 178 19.34 18.41 -5.66
CA ARG A 178 19.81 17.02 -5.74
C ARG A 178 19.98 16.60 -7.19
N HIS A 179 21.14 16.01 -7.47
CA HIS A 179 21.48 15.50 -8.79
C HIS A 179 21.31 13.97 -8.85
N VAL A 180 20.71 13.49 -9.94
CA VAL A 180 20.57 12.06 -10.25
C VAL A 180 21.06 11.78 -11.66
N PRO A 181 21.73 10.65 -11.92
CA PRO A 181 22.19 10.29 -13.25
C PRO A 181 21.02 9.99 -14.20
N ILE A 182 21.19 10.36 -15.47
CA ILE A 182 20.31 9.97 -16.57
C ILE A 182 20.92 8.74 -17.24
N ILE A 183 20.23 7.61 -17.10
CA ILE A 183 20.66 6.31 -17.61
C ILE A 183 19.84 5.92 -18.84
N SER A 184 20.43 5.07 -19.69
CA SER A 184 19.71 4.45 -20.81
C SER A 184 19.17 3.10 -20.41
N ASP A 185 17.86 2.87 -20.61
CA ASP A 185 17.27 1.55 -20.43
C ASP A 185 16.25 1.24 -21.53
N LYS A 186 16.32 0.03 -22.11
CA LYS A 186 15.38 -0.45 -23.13
C LYS A 186 14.02 -0.84 -22.54
N TYR A 187 13.93 -1.00 -21.22
CA TYR A 187 12.68 -1.24 -20.51
C TYR A 187 11.71 -0.05 -20.58
N VAL A 188 12.23 1.17 -20.77
CA VAL A 188 11.41 2.38 -20.86
C VAL A 188 10.69 2.42 -22.19
N ASP A 189 9.36 2.44 -22.16
CA ASP A 189 8.55 2.66 -23.36
C ASP A 189 8.58 4.14 -23.74
N LYS A 190 9.00 4.43 -24.99
CA LYS A 190 9.06 5.78 -25.56
C LYS A 190 7.68 6.39 -25.84
N ASP A 191 6.68 5.54 -26.07
CA ASP A 191 5.34 5.91 -26.49
C ASP A 191 4.41 6.07 -25.27
N PHE A 192 4.78 5.47 -24.13
CA PHE A 192 4.07 5.66 -22.86
C PHE A 192 4.42 6.98 -22.18
N GLY A 193 3.40 7.79 -21.88
CA GLY A 193 3.54 9.06 -21.18
C GLY A 193 4.44 10.03 -21.96
N THR A 194 5.67 10.23 -21.47
CA THR A 194 6.67 11.11 -22.09
C THR A 194 7.90 10.37 -22.60
N GLY A 195 8.02 9.06 -22.42
CA GLY A 195 9.23 8.29 -22.75
C GLY A 195 10.39 8.44 -21.76
N VAL A 196 10.12 9.03 -20.58
CA VAL A 196 11.10 9.22 -19.50
C VAL A 196 10.53 8.66 -18.21
N LEU A 197 11.28 7.76 -17.58
CA LEU A 197 10.89 7.08 -16.35
C LEU A 197 11.76 7.56 -15.19
N LYS A 198 11.14 7.97 -14.08
CA LYS A 198 11.86 8.16 -12.81
C LYS A 198 12.11 6.80 -12.16
N ILE A 199 13.30 6.60 -11.60
CA ILE A 199 13.67 5.36 -10.91
C ILE A 199 13.65 5.62 -9.41
N SER A 200 12.68 5.04 -8.70
CA SER A 200 12.44 5.18 -7.26
C SER A 200 12.51 3.80 -6.55
N PRO A 201 13.71 3.23 -6.34
CA PRO A 201 13.88 1.81 -5.97
C PRO A 201 13.26 1.38 -4.64
N GLY A 202 12.99 2.32 -3.73
CA GLY A 202 12.31 2.03 -2.46
C GLY A 202 10.80 1.84 -2.59
N HIS A 203 10.21 2.11 -3.76
CA HIS A 203 8.76 2.26 -3.94
C HIS A 203 8.17 1.53 -5.14
N ASP A 204 9.00 1.00 -6.04
CA ASP A 204 8.58 0.21 -7.20
C ASP A 204 9.48 -1.02 -7.37
N HIS A 205 8.87 -2.15 -7.75
CA HIS A 205 9.58 -3.42 -7.85
C HIS A 205 10.54 -3.49 -9.06
N ASN A 206 10.15 -2.93 -10.20
CA ASN A 206 10.99 -2.94 -11.41
C ASN A 206 12.17 -1.99 -11.22
N ASP A 207 11.93 -0.82 -10.62
CA ASP A 207 12.97 0.12 -10.23
C ASP A 207 13.96 -0.50 -9.23
N TYR A 208 13.46 -1.29 -8.27
CA TYR A 208 14.28 -2.01 -7.31
C TYR A 208 15.23 -3.00 -8.00
N LEU A 209 14.72 -3.82 -8.92
CA LEU A 209 15.54 -4.79 -9.66
C LEU A 209 16.60 -4.09 -10.52
N LEU A 210 16.22 -2.99 -11.18
CA LEU A 210 17.15 -2.20 -11.98
C LEU A 210 18.25 -1.57 -11.12
N ALA A 211 17.89 -1.00 -9.97
CA ALA A 211 18.84 -0.41 -9.04
C ALA A 211 19.82 -1.44 -8.50
N ARG A 212 19.34 -2.65 -8.14
CA ARG A 212 20.20 -3.76 -7.71
C ARG A 212 21.18 -4.18 -8.78
N LYS A 213 20.75 -4.24 -10.04
CA LYS A 213 21.61 -4.58 -11.19
C LYS A 213 22.69 -3.54 -11.44
N LEU A 214 22.36 -2.25 -11.30
CA LEU A 214 23.26 -1.13 -11.56
C LEU A 214 24.07 -0.69 -10.33
N GLY A 215 23.81 -1.25 -9.16
CA GLY A 215 24.45 -0.84 -7.90
C GLY A 215 24.01 0.54 -7.43
N LEU A 216 22.81 0.98 -7.79
CA LEU A 216 22.24 2.25 -7.35
C LEU A 216 21.78 2.17 -5.88
N PRO A 217 21.87 3.26 -5.10
CA PRO A 217 21.36 3.27 -3.74
C PRO A 217 19.85 3.04 -3.71
N ILE A 218 19.36 2.40 -2.66
CA ILE A 218 17.93 2.17 -2.45
C ILE A 218 17.47 3.14 -1.37
N LEU A 219 16.69 4.14 -1.77
CA LEU A 219 16.16 5.15 -0.87
C LEU A 219 14.67 4.90 -0.63
N ASN A 220 14.33 4.64 0.62
CA ASN A 220 12.93 4.66 1.06
C ASN A 220 12.63 6.04 1.66
N VAL A 221 11.56 6.66 1.17
CA VAL A 221 11.09 7.99 1.63
C VAL A 221 9.82 7.93 2.47
N MET A 222 9.25 6.75 2.69
CA MET A 222 8.03 6.58 3.48
C MET A 222 8.28 5.74 4.73
N ASN A 223 7.66 6.17 5.82
CA ASN A 223 7.51 5.40 7.03
C ASN A 223 6.45 4.31 6.85
N LYS A 224 6.35 3.40 7.82
CA LYS A 224 5.36 2.30 7.80
C LYS A 224 3.91 2.78 7.88
N ASP A 225 3.68 3.99 8.36
CA ASP A 225 2.36 4.64 8.45
C ASP A 225 2.01 5.44 7.17
N GLY A 226 2.87 5.40 6.15
CA GLY A 226 2.67 6.11 4.88
C GLY A 226 3.08 7.59 4.91
N THR A 227 3.57 8.11 6.05
CA THR A 227 4.10 9.48 6.14
C THR A 227 5.49 9.57 5.49
N LEU A 228 5.86 10.75 4.99
CA LEU A 228 7.21 10.98 4.49
C LEU A 228 8.22 11.02 5.65
N ASN A 229 9.40 10.47 5.43
CA ASN A 229 10.48 10.41 6.40
C ASN A 229 11.54 11.50 6.16
N GLU A 230 12.56 11.51 7.01
CA GLU A 230 13.70 12.44 6.93
C GLU A 230 14.52 12.36 5.63
N VAL A 231 14.48 11.24 4.90
CA VAL A 231 15.16 11.05 3.61
C VAL A 231 14.50 11.90 2.53
N ALA A 232 13.19 12.14 2.63
CA ALA A 232 12.52 13.11 1.76
C ALA A 232 13.07 14.54 1.98
N GLY A 233 13.69 14.79 3.14
CA GLY A 233 14.25 16.05 3.59
C GLY A 233 13.28 16.92 4.39
N LEU A 234 13.76 18.08 4.86
CA LEU A 234 12.97 19.14 5.48
C LEU A 234 12.12 19.85 4.43
N TYR A 235 11.07 19.20 3.93
CA TYR A 235 10.18 19.78 2.92
C TYR A 235 8.70 19.59 3.25
N TRP A 236 8.39 19.80 4.54
CA TRP A 236 7.09 20.18 5.08
C TRP A 236 7.29 21.32 6.08
#